data_AF-A0A671TYN6-F1
#
_entry.id   AF-A0A671TYN6-F1
#
_cell.length_a   1.000
_cell.length_b   1.000
_cell.length_c   1.000
_cell.angle_alpha   90.00
_cell.angle_beta   90.00
_cell.angle_gamma   90.00
#
_symmetry.space_group_name_H-M   'P 1'
#
loop_
_entity.id
_entity.type
_entity.pdbx_description
1 polymer ?
#
loop_
_entity_poly.entity_id
_entity_poly.type
_entity_poly.pdbx_seq_one_letter_code
_entity_poly.pdbx_strand_id
1 'polypeptide(L)'
;MDQTDSYPALLYIYDLSKGMARQLSPVMLGKQLDGIWHTAIVVHGKEYFYGGEGISNCPPGGTPLGEPDSIVDLGSTEVTAELFMDYLTSLSESTYGRDKYNVFEHNCNAFSNEVAQFLTGKKIPSYITDLPSEVLSTPFGQALRPLLDSVVISPGGNNITGQR
;
A
#
# COMPACT_ATOMS: atom_id res chain seq x y z
N MET A 1 19.93 -24.92 -20.46
CA MET A 1 18.63 -24.86 -19.79
C MET A 1 18.74 -23.68 -18.87
N ASP A 2 18.25 -22.52 -19.28
CA ASP A 2 18.24 -21.35 -18.41
C ASP A 2 17.20 -21.63 -17.32
N GLN A 3 17.66 -21.81 -16.09
CA GLN A 3 16.79 -21.72 -14.93
C GLN A 3 16.36 -20.26 -14.84
N THR A 4 15.14 -19.95 -15.25
CA THR A 4 14.51 -18.68 -14.86
C THR A 4 14.20 -18.78 -13.38
N ASP A 5 15.03 -18.12 -12.57
CA ASP A 5 14.75 -17.98 -11.15
C ASP A 5 13.45 -17.19 -10.97
N SER A 6 12.48 -17.81 -10.28
CA SER A 6 11.17 -17.22 -10.02
C SER A 6 11.03 -16.94 -8.54
N TYR A 7 10.61 -15.71 -8.20
CA TYR A 7 10.56 -15.19 -6.84
C TYR A 7 9.11 -15.01 -6.40
N PRO A 8 8.72 -15.47 -5.20
CA PRO A 8 7.36 -15.27 -4.71
C PRO A 8 7.11 -13.78 -4.42
N ALA A 9 5.91 -13.31 -4.80
CA ALA A 9 5.43 -11.97 -4.51
C ALA A 9 4.14 -12.08 -3.68
N LEU A 10 4.12 -11.38 -2.54
CA LEU A 10 2.99 -11.37 -1.62
C LEU A 10 2.48 -9.94 -1.42
N LEU A 11 1.20 -9.83 -1.09
CA LEU A 11 0.58 -8.59 -0.63
C LEU A 11 0.30 -8.74 0.87
N TYR A 12 0.91 -7.89 1.67
CA TYR A 12 0.60 -7.74 3.09
C TYR A 12 -0.52 -6.72 3.23
N ILE A 13 -1.52 -7.04 4.05
CA ILE A 13 -2.71 -6.21 4.28
C ILE A 13 -2.83 -5.96 5.78
N TYR A 14 -2.99 -4.69 6.14
CA TYR A 14 -3.14 -4.22 7.50
C TYR A 14 -4.44 -3.43 7.63
N ASP A 15 -5.18 -3.65 8.71
CA ASP A 15 -6.26 -2.75 9.12
C ASP A 15 -5.69 -1.71 10.11
N LEU A 16 -5.50 -0.49 9.62
CA LEU A 16 -5.02 0.64 10.44
C LEU A 16 -5.97 0.99 11.59
N SER A 17 -7.25 0.61 11.47
CA SER A 17 -8.24 0.84 12.52
C SER A 17 -8.27 -0.26 13.58
N LYS A 18 -7.57 -1.38 13.36
CA LYS A 18 -7.57 -2.57 14.24
C LYS A 18 -8.98 -3.00 14.66
N GLY A 19 -9.89 -3.06 13.69
CA GLY A 19 -11.28 -3.47 13.85
C GLY A 19 -12.25 -2.35 14.23
N MET A 20 -11.75 -1.15 14.58
CA MET A 20 -12.62 -0.03 14.96
C MET A 20 -13.48 0.48 13.80
N ALA A 21 -12.93 0.49 12.57
CA ALA A 21 -13.71 0.92 11.40
C ALA A 21 -14.92 0.01 11.19
N ARG A 22 -14.75 -1.30 11.39
CA ARG A 22 -15.85 -2.27 11.31
C ARG A 22 -16.95 -2.00 12.34
N GLN A 23 -16.60 -1.61 13.54
CA GLN A 23 -17.57 -1.36 14.61
C GLN A 23 -18.27 0.01 14.48
N LEU A 24 -17.54 1.04 14.05
CA LEU A 24 -18.01 2.43 14.12
C LEU A 24 -18.55 2.96 12.78
N SER A 25 -18.12 2.39 11.65
CA SER A 25 -18.50 2.89 10.32
C SER A 25 -20.02 2.97 10.08
N PRO A 26 -20.88 2.01 10.51
CA PRO A 26 -22.31 2.13 10.26
C PRO A 26 -22.94 3.37 10.91
N VAL A 27 -22.44 3.74 12.10
CA VAL A 27 -22.96 4.88 12.86
C VAL A 27 -22.38 6.20 12.33
N MET A 28 -21.09 6.22 11.98
CA MET A 28 -20.40 7.45 11.55
C MET A 28 -20.63 7.80 10.08
N LEU A 29 -20.58 6.78 9.20
CA LEU A 29 -20.63 6.94 7.76
C LEU A 29 -22.01 6.58 7.17
N GLY A 30 -22.88 5.94 7.96
CA GLY A 30 -24.11 5.34 7.43
C GLY A 30 -23.85 4.16 6.49
N LYS A 31 -22.61 3.66 6.45
CA LYS A 31 -22.13 2.60 5.57
C LYS A 31 -21.18 1.70 6.34
N GLN A 32 -21.30 0.38 6.13
CA GLN A 32 -20.36 -0.59 6.68
C GLN A 32 -19.06 -0.54 5.89
N LEU A 33 -17.95 -0.30 6.58
CA LEU A 33 -16.58 -0.52 6.11
C LEU A 33 -15.97 -1.62 6.96
N ASP A 34 -15.25 -2.56 6.36
CA ASP A 34 -14.64 -3.68 7.09
C ASP A 34 -13.27 -3.37 7.69
N GLY A 35 -12.64 -2.28 7.27
CA GLY A 35 -11.33 -1.85 7.75
C GLY A 35 -10.83 -0.58 7.06
N ILE A 36 -9.72 -0.04 7.54
CA ILE A 36 -8.94 1.00 6.84
C ILE A 36 -7.65 0.35 6.35
N TRP A 37 -7.64 0.01 5.06
CA TRP A 37 -6.61 -0.84 4.49
C TRP A 37 -5.32 -0.08 4.20
N HIS A 38 -4.23 -0.56 4.78
CA HIS A 38 -2.87 -0.28 4.33
C HIS A 38 -2.28 -1.55 3.72
N THR A 39 -1.56 -1.40 2.61
CA THR A 39 -0.93 -2.54 1.94
C THR A 39 0.54 -2.30 1.63
N ALA A 40 1.27 -3.41 1.56
CA ALA A 40 2.67 -3.45 1.18
C ALA A 40 2.97 -4.68 0.31
N ILE A 41 3.93 -4.57 -0.59
CA ILE A 41 4.40 -5.69 -1.42
C ILE A 41 5.60 -6.34 -0.75
N VAL A 42 5.56 -7.66 -0.59
CA VAL A 42 6.68 -8.45 -0.09
C VAL A 42 7.26 -9.27 -1.23
N VAL A 43 8.51 -8.99 -1.57
CA VAL A 43 9.28 -9.69 -2.61
C VAL A 43 10.77 -9.60 -2.27
N HIS A 44 11.59 -10.55 -2.70
CA HIS A 44 13.04 -10.56 -2.43
C HIS A 44 13.39 -10.44 -0.93
N GLY A 45 12.53 -10.98 -0.05
CA GLY A 45 12.71 -10.97 1.40
C GLY A 45 12.53 -9.60 2.07
N LYS A 46 11.95 -8.61 1.37
CA LYS A 46 11.68 -7.27 1.90
C LYS A 46 10.24 -6.86 1.65
N GLU A 47 9.73 -6.03 2.54
CA GLU A 47 8.43 -5.38 2.44
C GLU A 47 8.60 -3.96 1.92
N TYR A 48 7.82 -3.58 0.92
CA TYR A 48 7.87 -2.30 0.22
C TYR A 48 6.50 -1.63 0.26
N PHE A 49 6.47 -0.36 0.64
CA PHE A 49 5.25 0.42 0.74
C PHE A 49 5.50 1.89 0.39
N TYR A 50 4.42 2.60 0.08
CA TYR A 50 4.43 4.03 -0.17
C TYR A 50 3.67 4.77 0.92
N GLY A 51 4.26 5.88 1.40
CA GLY A 51 3.67 6.73 2.42
C GLY A 51 4.16 8.18 2.27
N GLY A 52 3.95 8.97 3.31
CA GLY A 52 4.41 10.37 3.35
C GLY A 52 5.90 10.58 3.11
N GLU A 53 6.70 9.59 3.52
CA GLU A 53 8.15 9.60 3.35
C GLU A 53 8.59 9.11 1.97
N GLY A 54 7.65 8.84 1.05
CA GLY A 54 7.92 8.26 -0.26
C GLY A 54 7.90 6.74 -0.21
N ILE A 55 8.56 6.10 -1.19
CA ILE A 55 8.73 4.65 -1.19
C ILE A 55 9.73 4.25 -0.11
N SER A 56 9.33 3.33 0.75
CA SER A 56 10.14 2.80 1.84
C SER A 56 10.16 1.29 1.83
N ASN A 57 11.16 0.70 2.48
CA ASN A 57 11.22 -0.74 2.74
C ASN A 57 11.60 -1.08 4.19
N CYS A 58 11.27 -2.30 4.58
CA CYS A 58 11.68 -2.90 5.86
C CYS A 58 11.72 -4.44 5.73
N PRO A 59 12.22 -5.17 6.73
CA PRO A 59 11.94 -6.60 6.85
C PRO A 59 10.42 -6.83 6.91
N PRO A 60 9.88 -7.96 6.40
CA PRO A 60 8.44 -8.25 6.48
C PRO A 60 7.90 -8.17 7.90
N GLY A 61 6.84 -7.39 8.12
CA GLY A 61 6.27 -7.11 9.45
C GLY A 61 7.13 -6.19 10.32
N GLY A 62 8.13 -5.53 9.73
CA GLY A 62 9.15 -4.75 10.45
C GLY A 62 8.76 -3.32 10.80
N THR A 63 7.56 -2.89 10.43
CA THR A 63 7.02 -1.56 10.81
C THR A 63 6.38 -1.63 12.21
N PRO A 64 6.18 -0.48 12.88
CA PRO A 64 5.32 -0.36 14.06
C PRO A 64 3.91 -0.98 13.94
N LEU A 65 3.40 -1.25 12.73
CA LEU A 65 2.12 -1.95 12.53
C LEU A 65 2.20 -3.43 12.96
N GLY A 66 3.40 -4.00 13.03
CA GLY A 66 3.67 -5.38 13.40
C GLY A 66 3.34 -6.35 12.26
N GLU A 67 2.82 -7.53 12.62
CA GLU A 67 2.41 -8.55 11.65
C GLU A 67 1.18 -8.11 10.83
N PRO A 68 1.09 -8.52 9.54
CA PRO A 68 -0.07 -8.23 8.71
C PRO A 68 -1.32 -8.94 9.22
N ASP A 69 -2.46 -8.28 9.08
CA ASP A 69 -3.77 -8.85 9.42
C ASP A 69 -4.20 -9.91 8.37
N SER A 70 -3.71 -9.79 7.13
CA SER A 70 -3.89 -10.80 6.07
C SER A 70 -2.72 -10.78 5.07
N ILE A 71 -2.42 -11.94 4.49
CA ILE A 71 -1.43 -12.10 3.43
C ILE A 71 -2.12 -12.69 2.20
N VAL A 72 -1.92 -12.08 1.03
CA VAL A 72 -2.44 -12.57 -0.26
C VAL A 72 -1.27 -12.96 -1.15
N ASP A 73 -1.34 -14.15 -1.73
CA ASP A 73 -0.37 -14.64 -2.71
C ASP A 73 -0.64 -14.00 -4.08
N LEU A 74 0.31 -13.21 -4.59
CA LEU A 74 0.23 -12.60 -5.92
C LEU A 74 0.86 -13.50 -7.01
N GLY A 75 1.46 -14.63 -6.63
CA GLY A 75 2.16 -15.56 -7.48
C GLY A 75 3.67 -15.32 -7.45
N SER A 76 4.31 -15.49 -8.60
CA SER A 76 5.75 -15.33 -8.72
C SER A 76 6.13 -14.37 -9.84
N THR A 77 7.33 -13.82 -9.73
CA THR A 77 7.92 -12.88 -10.70
C THR A 77 9.29 -13.40 -11.14
N GLU A 78 9.68 -13.09 -12.37
CA GLU A 78 11.05 -13.31 -12.87
C GLU A 78 11.89 -12.02 -12.76
N VAL A 79 11.30 -10.92 -12.27
CA VAL A 79 12.00 -9.65 -12.07
C VAL A 79 13.02 -9.80 -10.95
N THR A 80 14.29 -9.61 -11.27
CA THR A 80 15.39 -9.68 -10.31
C THR A 80 15.31 -8.54 -9.30
N ALA A 81 15.96 -8.71 -8.14
CA ALA A 81 16.01 -7.68 -7.12
C ALA A 81 16.62 -6.35 -7.63
N GLU A 82 17.61 -6.43 -8.52
CA GLU A 82 18.26 -5.27 -9.14
C GLU A 82 17.28 -4.49 -10.02
N LEU A 83 16.64 -5.16 -10.99
CA LEU A 83 15.65 -4.53 -11.86
C LEU A 83 14.47 -3.96 -11.08
N PHE A 84 14.06 -4.64 -10.01
CA PHE A 84 12.99 -4.14 -9.16
C PHE A 84 13.39 -2.87 -8.41
N MET A 85 14.61 -2.79 -7.88
CA MET A 85 15.12 -1.59 -7.22
C MET A 85 15.28 -0.41 -8.19
N ASP A 86 15.73 -0.65 -9.42
CA ASP A 86 15.80 0.39 -10.46
C ASP A 86 14.40 0.93 -10.79
N TYR A 87 13.43 0.02 -10.94
CA TYR A 87 12.03 0.39 -11.15
C TYR A 87 11.47 1.24 -10.00
N LEU A 88 11.66 0.81 -8.75
CA LEU A 88 11.21 1.57 -7.58
C LEU A 88 11.90 2.93 -7.47
N THR A 89 13.19 3.02 -7.81
CA THR A 89 13.92 4.29 -7.83
C THR A 89 13.30 5.24 -8.87
N SER A 90 13.05 4.76 -10.08
CA SER A 90 12.37 5.55 -11.12
C SER A 90 10.97 6.01 -10.68
N LEU A 91 10.19 5.15 -10.02
CA LEU A 91 8.90 5.53 -9.44
C LEU A 91 9.05 6.63 -8.37
N SER A 92 10.04 6.52 -7.48
CA SER A 92 10.27 7.49 -6.40
C SER A 92 10.62 8.89 -6.91
N GLU A 93 11.29 8.97 -8.06
CA GLU A 93 11.69 10.23 -8.70
C GLU A 93 10.57 10.84 -9.55
N SER A 94 9.55 10.05 -9.89
CA SER A 94 8.48 10.47 -10.80
C SER A 94 7.12 10.56 -10.09
N THR A 95 6.39 9.45 -10.01
CA THR A 95 4.99 9.41 -9.57
C THR A 95 4.84 9.24 -8.06
N TYR A 96 5.75 8.52 -7.41
CA TYR A 96 5.69 8.17 -5.99
C TYR A 96 6.72 8.94 -5.15
N GLY A 97 6.87 10.23 -5.46
CA GLY A 97 7.62 11.18 -4.62
C GLY A 97 6.88 11.51 -3.32
N ARG A 98 7.59 12.05 -2.33
CA ARG A 98 7.02 12.46 -1.03
C ARG A 98 5.88 13.47 -1.17
N ASP A 99 6.02 14.41 -2.08
CA ASP A 99 5.06 15.50 -2.36
C ASP A 99 3.82 15.05 -3.17
N LYS A 100 3.79 13.79 -3.62
CA LYS A 100 2.70 13.23 -4.43
C LYS A 100 1.68 12.42 -3.63
N TYR A 101 1.93 12.20 -2.33
CA TYR A 101 1.07 11.36 -1.51
C TYR A 101 -0.30 12.01 -1.33
N ASN A 102 -1.36 11.26 -1.62
CA ASN A 102 -2.74 11.62 -1.32
C ASN A 102 -3.49 10.41 -0.79
N VAL A 103 -4.12 10.55 0.39
CA VAL A 103 -4.77 9.43 1.08
C VAL A 103 -5.88 8.74 0.27
N PHE A 104 -6.52 9.43 -0.68
CA PHE A 104 -7.61 8.89 -1.48
C PHE A 104 -7.17 8.43 -2.87
N GLU A 105 -6.40 9.25 -3.56
CA GLU A 105 -6.11 9.07 -4.99
C GLU A 105 -4.74 8.45 -5.25
N HIS A 106 -3.76 8.68 -4.37
CA HIS A 106 -2.36 8.29 -4.59
C HIS A 106 -1.68 7.88 -3.28
N ASN A 107 -2.01 6.68 -2.82
CA ASN A 107 -1.63 6.14 -1.51
C ASN A 107 -0.90 4.79 -1.63
N CYS A 108 -0.64 4.15 -0.49
CA CYS A 108 -0.04 2.81 -0.41
C CYS A 108 -0.75 1.74 -1.26
N ASN A 109 -2.07 1.82 -1.42
CA ASN A 109 -2.85 0.84 -2.18
C ASN A 109 -2.71 1.06 -3.68
N ALA A 110 -2.66 2.32 -4.13
CA ALA A 110 -2.34 2.66 -5.52
C ALA A 110 -0.95 2.12 -5.90
N PHE A 111 0.04 2.40 -5.04
CA PHE A 111 1.41 1.89 -5.18
C PHE A 111 1.45 0.36 -5.26
N SER A 112 0.89 -0.33 -4.26
CA SER A 112 0.90 -1.80 -4.22
C SER A 112 0.20 -2.41 -5.42
N ASN A 113 -0.87 -1.77 -5.93
CA ASN A 113 -1.56 -2.23 -7.12
C ASN A 113 -0.71 -2.07 -8.40
N GLU A 114 0.02 -0.97 -8.55
CA GLU A 114 0.91 -0.75 -9.69
C GLU A 114 2.09 -1.73 -9.67
N VAL A 115 2.74 -1.87 -8.50
CA VAL A 115 3.86 -2.79 -8.30
C VAL A 115 3.43 -4.26 -8.48
N ALA A 116 2.25 -4.66 -7.98
CA ALA A 116 1.73 -6.01 -8.20
C ALA A 116 1.56 -6.32 -9.70
N GLN A 117 1.06 -5.36 -10.47
CA GLN A 117 0.89 -5.49 -11.92
C GLN A 117 2.23 -5.57 -12.63
N PHE A 118 3.21 -4.76 -12.23
CA PHE A 118 4.56 -4.83 -12.78
C PHE A 118 5.24 -6.19 -12.52
N LEU A 119 5.15 -6.70 -11.30
CA LEU A 119 5.81 -7.95 -10.91
C LEU A 119 5.13 -9.20 -11.46
N THR A 120 3.80 -9.24 -11.46
CA THR A 120 3.03 -10.48 -11.68
C THR A 120 1.91 -10.36 -12.72
N GLY A 121 1.66 -9.16 -13.25
CA GLY A 121 0.50 -8.89 -14.11
C GLY A 121 -0.85 -8.87 -13.39
N LYS A 122 -0.89 -9.12 -12.07
CA LYS A 122 -2.13 -9.16 -11.28
C LYS A 122 -2.37 -7.85 -10.54
N LYS A 123 -3.65 -7.54 -10.34
CA LYS A 123 -4.11 -6.44 -9.47
C LYS A 123 -4.29 -6.93 -8.03
N ILE A 124 -4.26 -6.00 -7.08
CA ILE A 124 -4.64 -6.29 -5.70
C ILE A 124 -6.18 -6.37 -5.58
N PRO A 125 -6.73 -6.95 -4.49
CA PRO A 125 -8.18 -7.05 -4.31
C PRO A 125 -8.88 -5.69 -4.36
N SER A 126 -9.98 -5.60 -5.13
CA SER A 126 -10.64 -4.32 -5.41
C SER A 126 -11.26 -3.66 -4.17
N TYR A 127 -11.71 -4.44 -3.18
CA TYR A 127 -12.24 -3.89 -1.92
C TYR A 127 -11.22 -3.02 -1.17
N ILE A 128 -9.93 -3.15 -1.47
CA ILE A 128 -8.85 -2.31 -0.95
C ILE A 128 -8.74 -1.01 -1.75
N THR A 129 -8.70 -1.10 -3.08
CA THR A 129 -8.56 0.07 -3.96
C THR A 129 -9.82 0.93 -4.03
N ASP A 130 -10.99 0.34 -3.78
CA ASP A 130 -12.28 1.01 -3.87
C ASP A 130 -12.64 1.76 -2.57
N LEU A 131 -11.97 1.45 -1.45
CA LEU A 131 -12.24 2.03 -0.13
C LEU A 131 -12.27 3.57 -0.10
N PRO A 132 -11.33 4.32 -0.73
CA PRO A 132 -11.42 5.77 -0.85
C PRO A 132 -12.75 6.27 -1.44
N SER A 133 -13.18 5.66 -2.54
CA SER A 133 -14.42 6.00 -3.23
C SER A 133 -15.64 5.67 -2.37
N GLU A 134 -15.58 4.56 -1.61
CA GLU A 134 -16.63 4.20 -0.67
C GLU A 134 -16.82 5.25 0.43
N VAL A 135 -15.73 5.73 1.02
CA VAL A 135 -15.76 6.79 2.04
C VAL A 135 -16.29 8.09 1.46
N LEU A 136 -15.75 8.53 0.32
CA LEU A 136 -16.14 9.77 -0.34
C LEU A 136 -17.57 9.74 -0.89
N SER A 137 -18.16 8.57 -1.11
CA SER A 137 -19.58 8.44 -1.49
C SER A 137 -20.56 8.83 -0.36
N THR A 138 -20.08 9.02 0.87
CA THR A 138 -20.92 9.35 2.04
C THR A 138 -20.93 10.85 2.35
N PRO A 139 -22.03 11.41 2.91
CA PRO A 139 -22.07 12.81 3.34
C PRO A 139 -20.97 13.16 4.35
N PHE A 140 -20.63 12.23 5.24
CA PHE A 140 -19.55 12.39 6.21
C PHE A 140 -18.17 12.47 5.54
N GLY A 141 -17.89 11.57 4.60
CA GLY A 141 -16.64 11.60 3.83
C GLY A 141 -16.47 12.87 3.03
N GLN A 142 -17.56 13.39 2.42
CA GLN A 142 -17.53 14.69 1.73
C GLN A 142 -17.26 15.86 2.69
N ALA A 143 -17.89 15.85 3.87
CA ALA A 143 -17.69 16.88 4.88
C ALA A 143 -16.25 16.91 5.44
N LEU A 144 -15.61 15.74 5.57
CA LEU A 144 -14.25 15.62 6.08
C LEU A 144 -13.16 15.63 5.00
N ARG A 145 -13.52 15.65 3.71
CA ARG A 145 -12.55 15.62 2.60
C ARG A 145 -11.38 16.60 2.78
N PRO A 146 -11.57 17.89 3.13
CA PRO A 146 -10.44 18.82 3.30
C PRO A 146 -9.48 18.42 4.43
N LEU A 147 -9.99 17.80 5.50
CA LEU A 147 -9.18 17.31 6.61
C LEU A 147 -8.44 16.03 6.20
N LEU A 148 -9.12 15.13 5.50
CA LEU A 148 -8.56 13.85 5.05
C LEU A 148 -7.52 14.04 3.93
N ASP A 149 -7.67 15.02 3.05
CA ASP A 149 -6.67 15.36 2.02
C ASP A 149 -5.33 15.78 2.63
N SER A 150 -5.33 16.27 3.88
CA SER A 150 -4.12 16.64 4.62
C SER A 150 -3.52 15.46 5.41
N VAL A 151 -4.17 14.30 5.42
CA VAL A 151 -3.69 13.11 6.15
C VAL A 151 -2.59 12.43 5.36
N VAL A 152 -1.48 12.20 6.05
CA VAL A 152 -0.32 11.49 5.52
C VAL A 152 -0.10 10.24 6.36
N ILE A 153 -0.04 9.08 5.71
CA ILE A 153 0.21 7.80 6.39
C ILE A 153 1.69 7.47 6.21
N SER A 154 2.38 7.24 7.32
CA SER A 154 3.77 6.78 7.33
C SER A 154 3.95 5.71 8.41
N PRO A 155 3.91 4.42 8.04
CA PRO A 155 4.05 3.31 8.99
C PRO A 155 5.39 3.25 9.71
N GLY A 156 6.43 3.92 9.19
CA GLY A 156 7.82 3.84 9.67
C GLY A 156 8.61 2.75 8.92
N GLY A 157 9.76 3.11 8.37
CA GLY A 157 10.62 2.23 7.57
C GLY A 157 11.84 2.99 7.03
N ASN A 158 12.61 2.35 6.15
CA ASN A 158 13.76 2.98 5.51
C ASN A 158 13.37 3.48 4.12
N ASN A 159 13.44 4.80 3.91
CA ASN A 159 13.27 5.38 2.59
C ASN A 159 14.31 4.81 1.60
N ILE A 160 13.86 4.45 0.39
CA ILE A 160 14.72 3.75 -0.59
C ILE A 160 15.76 4.64 -1.27
N THR A 161 15.54 5.96 -1.32
CA THR A 161 16.44 6.93 -1.97
C THR A 161 17.46 7.52 -0.99
N GLY A 162 17.38 7.18 0.29
CA GLY A 162 18.32 7.65 1.32
C GLY A 162 18.19 9.13 1.68
N GLN A 163 17.19 9.84 1.13
CA GLN A 163 16.88 11.20 1.54
C GLN A 163 16.13 11.14 2.88
N ARG A 164 16.77 11.61 3.95
CA ARG A 164 16.11 11.87 5.23
C ARG A 164 15.29 13.14 5.11
#